data_AF-A0A6V8LFB7-F1
#
_entry.id   AF-A0A6V8LFB7-F1
#
_cell.length_a   1.000
_cell.length_b   1.000
_cell.length_c   1.000
_cell.angle_alpha   90.00
_cell.angle_beta   90.00
_cell.angle_gamma   90.00
#
_symmetry.space_group_name_H-M   'P 1'
#
loop_
_entity.id
_entity.type
_entity.pdbx_description
1 polymer ?
#
loop_
_entity_poly.entity_id
_entity_poly.type
_entity_poly.pdbx_seq_one_letter_code
_entity_poly.pdbx_strand_id
1 'polypeptide(L)'
;MTPEGDRAGCELLLVALHAAVPLHIARIRRWTPTQRNAAARHAVGVIAAHGDDLLFSGRHTAAAFNALARALALMADLPGGVTFAGQHWCTRAHAGCPNRPRR
;
A
#
# COMPACT_ATOMS: atom_id res chain seq x y z
N MET A 1 -10.94 -12.18 -19.68
CA MET A 1 -10.75 -12.47 -18.25
C MET A 1 -12.15 -12.68 -17.66
N THR A 2 -12.36 -13.72 -16.86
CA THR A 2 -13.69 -13.99 -16.28
C THR A 2 -13.85 -13.21 -14.97
N PRO A 3 -15.08 -12.89 -14.54
CA PRO A 3 -15.33 -12.22 -13.27
C PRO A 3 -14.73 -12.94 -12.06
N GLU A 4 -14.63 -14.29 -12.11
CA GLU A 4 -13.97 -15.06 -11.04
C GLU A 4 -12.45 -14.84 -11.02
N GLY A 5 -11.83 -14.69 -12.19
CA GLY A 5 -10.40 -14.40 -12.31
C GLY A 5 -10.02 -13.03 -11.75
N ASP A 6 -10.86 -12.01 -12.00
CA ASP A 6 -10.66 -10.66 -11.49
C ASP A 6 -10.72 -10.63 -9.96
N ARG A 7 -11.69 -11.34 -9.37
CA ARG A 7 -11.85 -11.45 -7.91
C ARG A 7 -10.65 -12.12 -7.25
N ALA A 8 -10.18 -13.23 -7.80
CA ALA A 8 -9.01 -13.94 -7.29
C ALA A 8 -7.74 -13.08 -7.37
N GLY A 9 -7.57 -12.30 -8.45
CA GLY A 9 -6.48 -11.35 -8.58
C GLY A 9 -6.51 -10.25 -7.52
N CYS A 10 -7.69 -9.67 -7.26
CA CYS A 10 -7.86 -8.69 -6.19
C CYS A 10 -7.57 -9.28 -4.81
N GLU A 11 -8.05 -10.49 -4.51
CA GLU A 11 -7.78 -11.16 -3.22
C GLU A 11 -6.28 -11.42 -3.03
N LEU A 12 -5.57 -11.88 -4.06
CA LEU A 12 -4.12 -12.08 -4.00
C LEU A 12 -3.38 -10.76 -3.77
N LEU A 13 -3.77 -9.69 -4.47
CA LEU A 13 -3.19 -8.36 -4.26
C LEU A 13 -3.36 -7.92 -2.80
N LEU A 14 -4.54 -8.11 -2.22
CA LEU A 14 -4.81 -7.74 -0.83
C LEU A 14 -3.97 -8.53 0.17
N VAL A 15 -3.84 -9.85 -0.01
CA VAL A 15 -2.96 -10.68 0.82
C VAL A 15 -1.51 -10.23 0.70
N ALA A 16 -1.05 -9.95 -0.51
CA ALA A 16 0.31 -9.47 -0.75
C ALA A 16 0.57 -8.10 -0.11
N LEU A 17 -0.39 -7.17 -0.19
CA LEU A 17 -0.30 -5.86 0.47
C LEU A 17 -0.31 -5.99 1.99
N HIS A 18 -1.11 -6.91 2.55
CA HIS A 18 -1.15 -7.16 4.00
C HIS A 18 0.23 -7.53 4.54
N ALA A 19 1.01 -8.31 3.79
CA ALA A 19 2.37 -8.67 4.15
C ALA A 19 3.40 -7.59 3.81
N ALA A 20 3.30 -6.96 2.64
CA ALA A 20 4.32 -6.03 2.14
C ALA A 20 4.30 -4.67 2.85
N VAL A 21 3.11 -4.12 3.15
CA VAL A 21 2.98 -2.79 3.76
C VAL A 21 3.70 -2.71 5.12
N PRO A 22 3.55 -3.66 6.07
CA PRO A 22 4.33 -3.67 7.31
C PRO A 22 5.85 -3.68 7.11
N LEU A 23 6.36 -4.41 6.12
CA LEU A 23 7.80 -4.43 5.80
C LEU A 23 8.28 -3.07 5.30
N HIS A 24 7.47 -2.40 4.48
CA HIS A 24 7.76 -1.03 4.04
C HIS A 24 7.68 -0.03 5.19
N ILE A 25 6.69 -0.14 6.09
CA ILE A 25 6.60 0.67 7.31
C ILE A 25 7.89 0.54 8.11
N ALA A 26 8.34 -0.68 8.39
CA ALA A 26 9.58 -0.94 9.13
C ALA A 26 10.79 -0.28 8.46
N ARG A 27 10.86 -0.32 7.12
CA ARG A 27 11.94 0.30 6.34
C ARG A 27 11.93 1.83 6.42
N ILE A 28 10.78 2.47 6.27
CA ILE A 28 10.69 3.95 6.25
C ILE A 28 10.84 4.59 7.63
N ARG A 29 10.74 3.82 8.73
CA ARG A 29 10.95 4.33 10.09
C ARG A 29 12.29 5.05 10.27
N ARG A 30 13.32 4.64 9.51
CA ARG A 30 14.66 5.22 9.56
C ARG A 30 14.87 6.38 8.58
N TRP A 31 13.87 6.71 7.76
CA TRP A 31 14.00 7.70 6.71
C TRP A 31 13.71 9.11 7.21
N THR A 32 14.46 10.08 6.66
CA THR A 32 14.23 11.52 6.87
C THR A 32 12.97 12.00 6.13
N PRO A 33 12.40 13.15 6.50
CA PRO A 33 11.28 13.74 5.77
C PRO A 33 11.55 13.91 4.27
N THR A 34 12.76 14.34 3.89
CA THR A 34 13.17 14.50 2.49
C THR A 34 13.16 13.17 1.73
N GLN A 35 13.68 12.10 2.33
CA GLN A 35 13.66 10.75 1.73
C GLN A 35 12.22 10.26 1.53
N ARG A 36 11.34 10.49 2.52
CA ARG A 36 9.92 10.13 2.44
C ARG A 36 9.20 10.89 1.32
N ASN A 37 9.43 12.20 1.22
CA ASN A 37 8.83 13.04 0.16
C ASN A 37 9.31 12.62 -1.24
N ALA A 38 10.60 12.34 -1.41
CA ALA A 38 11.14 11.85 -2.67
C ALA A 38 10.54 10.50 -3.05
N ALA A 39 10.45 9.57 -2.10
CA ALA A 39 9.84 8.26 -2.31
C ALA A 39 8.33 8.34 -2.61
N ALA A 40 7.60 9.25 -1.97
CA ALA A 40 6.19 9.49 -2.23
C ALA A 40 5.97 9.95 -3.68
N ARG A 41 6.72 10.97 -4.13
CA ARG A 41 6.64 11.48 -5.50
C ARG A 41 6.95 10.40 -6.54
N HIS A 42 8.01 9.63 -6.30
CA HIS A 42 8.35 8.52 -7.19
C HIS A 42 7.26 7.45 -7.22
N ALA A 43 6.71 7.04 -6.07
CA ALA A 43 5.65 6.04 -6.00
C ALA A 43 4.39 6.50 -6.74
N VAL A 44 3.97 7.75 -6.56
CA VAL A 44 2.82 8.33 -7.29
C VAL A 44 3.05 8.29 -8.80
N GLY A 45 4.25 8.65 -9.27
CA GLY A 45 4.58 8.60 -10.70
C GLY A 45 4.47 7.17 -11.28
N VAL A 46 5.01 6.18 -10.57
CA VAL A 46 4.94 4.77 -10.99
C VAL A 46 3.51 4.25 -10.99
N ILE A 47 2.72 4.55 -9.95
CA ILE A 47 1.32 4.11 -9.85
C ILE A 47 0.48 4.76 -10.95
N ALA A 48 0.68 6.04 -11.23
CA ALA A 48 -0.05 6.75 -12.29
C ALA A 48 0.28 6.20 -13.68
N ALA A 49 1.52 5.76 -13.91
CA ALA A 49 1.96 5.23 -15.20
C ALA A 49 1.65 3.74 -15.42
N HIS A 50 1.54 2.95 -14.35
CA HIS A 50 1.52 1.48 -14.42
C HIS A 50 0.47 0.83 -13.49
N GLY A 51 -0.55 1.57 -13.07
CA GLY A 51 -1.60 1.03 -12.22
C GLY A 51 -2.46 -0.02 -12.92
N ASP A 52 -2.63 0.11 -14.23
CA ASP A 52 -3.27 -0.87 -15.10
C ASP A 52 -2.48 -2.18 -15.17
N ASP A 53 -1.16 -2.11 -15.28
CA ASP A 53 -0.30 -3.30 -15.23
C ASP A 53 -0.52 -4.11 -13.94
N LEU A 54 -0.75 -3.43 -12.80
CA LEU A 54 -1.05 -4.11 -11.54
C LEU A 54 -2.39 -4.87 -11.57
N LEU A 55 -3.39 -4.34 -12.29
CA LEU A 55 -4.73 -4.92 -12.37
C LEU A 55 -4.84 -6.01 -13.46
N PHE A 56 -4.07 -5.88 -14.53
CA PHE A 56 -4.15 -6.75 -15.70
C PHE A 56 -2.90 -7.63 -15.89
N SER A 57 -2.05 -7.73 -14.86
CA SER A 57 -0.82 -8.54 -14.87
C SER A 57 0.14 -8.17 -16.01
N GLY A 58 0.34 -6.88 -16.22
CA GLY A 58 1.21 -6.32 -17.25
C GLY A 58 2.70 -6.36 -16.89
N ARG A 59 3.54 -5.81 -17.78
CA ARG A 59 5.01 -5.90 -17.68
C ARG A 59 5.55 -5.27 -16.40
N HIS A 60 4.97 -4.16 -15.94
CA HIS A 60 5.47 -3.41 -14.79
C HIS A 60 4.77 -3.77 -13.47
N THR A 61 4.03 -4.90 -13.41
CA THR A 61 3.29 -5.36 -12.21
C THR A 61 4.13 -5.30 -10.93
N ALA A 62 5.34 -5.85 -10.95
CA ALA A 62 6.20 -5.88 -9.75
C ALA A 62 6.64 -4.47 -9.30
N ALA A 63 6.90 -3.57 -10.25
CA ALA A 63 7.26 -2.18 -9.95
C ALA A 63 6.05 -1.42 -9.39
N ALA A 64 4.89 -1.56 -10.03
CA ALA A 64 3.62 -0.96 -9.60
C ALA A 64 3.20 -1.45 -8.21
N PHE A 65 3.31 -2.75 -7.94
CA PHE A 65 3.02 -3.34 -6.62
C PHE A 65 3.93 -2.74 -5.53
N ASN A 66 5.24 -2.71 -5.76
CA ASN A 66 6.19 -2.17 -4.79
C ASN A 66 5.99 -0.66 -4.56
N ALA A 67 5.62 0.08 -5.61
CA ALA A 67 5.27 1.49 -5.51
C ALA A 67 4.00 1.69 -4.66
N LEU A 68 2.96 0.90 -4.91
CA LEU A 68 1.71 0.94 -4.13
C LEU A 68 1.96 0.59 -2.66
N ALA A 69 2.63 -0.53 -2.37
CA ALA A 69 2.95 -0.94 -1.00
C ALA A 69 3.76 0.12 -0.25
N ARG A 70 4.72 0.78 -0.94
CA ARG A 70 5.51 1.87 -0.37
C ARG A 70 4.67 3.13 -0.13
N ALA A 71 3.80 3.50 -1.06
CA ALA A 71 2.90 4.64 -0.90
C ALA A 71 1.96 4.44 0.30
N LEU A 72 1.37 3.24 0.43
CA LEU A 72 0.55 2.86 1.58
C LEU A 72 1.33 2.93 2.89
N ALA A 73 2.57 2.44 2.93
CA ALA A 73 3.40 2.56 4.11
C ALA A 73 3.71 4.02 4.50
N LEU A 74 3.97 4.89 3.51
CA LEU A 74 4.19 6.32 3.74
C LEU A 74 2.93 7.00 4.29
N MET A 75 1.76 6.66 3.74
CA MET A 75 0.47 7.18 4.21
C MET A 75 0.10 6.62 5.60
N ALA A 76 0.50 5.39 5.92
CA ALA A 76 0.28 4.80 7.24
C ALA A 76 0.98 5.57 8.38
N ASP A 77 2.02 6.36 8.07
CA ASP A 77 2.71 7.20 9.06
C ASP A 77 2.04 8.56 9.30
N LEU A 78 1.07 8.94 8.46
CA LEU A 78 0.26 10.14 8.64
C LEU A 78 -0.70 9.99 9.84
N PRO A 79 -1.17 11.10 10.42
CA PRO A 79 -2.22 11.06 11.44
C PRO A 79 -3.45 10.29 10.93
N GLY A 80 -3.86 9.26 11.68
CA GLY A 80 -5.01 8.42 11.33
C GLY A 80 -4.73 7.24 10.40
N GLY A 81 -3.50 7.09 9.89
CA GLY A 81 -3.11 5.98 9.02
C GLY A 81 -3.76 6.03 7.63
N VAL A 82 -3.82 4.88 6.96
CA VAL A 82 -4.39 4.73 5.62
C VAL A 82 -5.31 3.52 5.56
N THR A 83 -6.42 3.68 4.83
CA THR A 83 -7.34 2.59 4.49
C THR A 83 -7.38 2.43 2.98
N PHE A 84 -7.17 1.21 2.51
CA PHE A 84 -7.25 0.87 1.08
C PHE A 84 -7.88 -0.51 0.92
N ALA A 85 -8.91 -0.58 0.06
CA ALA A 85 -9.61 -1.81 -0.30
C ALA A 85 -10.00 -2.68 0.94
N GLY A 86 -10.59 -2.03 1.95
CA GLY A 86 -11.07 -2.68 3.17
C GLY A 86 -9.99 -2.99 4.22
N GLN A 87 -8.70 -2.79 3.90
CA GLN A 87 -7.60 -2.96 4.85
C GLN A 87 -7.12 -1.63 5.41
N HIS A 88 -6.66 -1.65 6.67
CA HIS A 88 -6.17 -0.46 7.36
C HIS A 88 -4.76 -0.67 7.92
N TRP A 89 -3.89 0.33 7.73
CA TRP A 89 -2.55 0.37 8.31
C TRP A 89 -2.28 1.72 8.97
N CYS A 90 -1.70 1.69 10.17
CA CYS A 90 -1.31 2.86 10.93
C CYS A 90 -0.01 2.59 11.70
N THR A 91 0.86 3.59 11.87
CA THR A 91 2.10 3.43 12.66
C THR A 91 1.92 3.77 14.14
N ARG A 92 0.81 4.42 14.52
CA ARG A 92 0.49 4.84 15.89
C ARG A 92 -0.97 4.56 16.19
N ALA A 93 -1.28 4.21 17.44
CA ALA A 93 -2.67 4.07 17.88
C ALA A 93 -3.41 5.41 17.77
N HIS A 94 -4.66 5.37 17.30
CA HIS A 94 -5.51 6.55 17.17
C HIS A 94 -6.98 6.22 17.48
N ALA A 95 -7.76 7.26 17.78
CA ALA A 95 -9.21 7.13 17.96
C ALA A 95 -9.85 6.61 16.66
N GLY A 96 -10.84 5.73 16.80
CA GLY A 96 -11.55 5.15 15.66
C GLY A 96 -10.73 4.18 14.78
N CYS A 97 -9.54 3.74 15.21
CA CYS A 97 -8.74 2.81 14.42
C CYS A 97 -9.52 1.49 14.16
N PRO A 98 -9.70 1.08 12.88
CA PRO A 98 -10.39 -0.16 12.53
C PRO A 98 -9.78 -1.42 13.15
N ASN A 99 -8.47 -1.40 13.39
CA ASN A 99 -7.73 -2.52 13.98
C ASN A 99 -7.69 -2.47 15.52
N ARG A 100 -8.32 -1.47 16.16
CA ARG A 100 -8.36 -1.40 17.62
C ARG A 100 -9.31 -2.49 18.13
N PRO A 101 -8.88 -3.34 19.08
CA PRO A 101 -9.78 -4.32 19.68
C PRO A 101 -10.95 -3.59 20.33
N ARG A 102 -12.17 -4.01 20.00
CA ARG A 102 -13.38 -3.57 20.70
C ARG A 102 -13.27 -4.11 22.12
N ARG A 103 -13.09 -3.21 23.09
CA ARG A 103 -13.16 -3.54 24.51
C ARG A 103 -14.62 -3.69 24.92
#